data_AF-A0A923J0Q5-F1
#
_entry.id   AF-A0A923J0Q5-F1
#
_cell.length_a   1.000
_cell.length_b   1.000
_cell.length_c   1.000
_cell.angle_alpha   90.00
_cell.angle_beta   90.00
_cell.angle_gamma   90.00
#
_symmetry.space_group_name_H-M   'P 1'
#
loop_
_entity.id
_entity.type
_entity.pdbx_description
1 polymer ?
#
loop_
_entity_poly.entity_id
_entity_poly.type
_entity_poly.pdbx_seq_one_letter_code
_entity_poly.pdbx_strand_id
1 'polypeptide(L)'
;MRKKKYFLFIISLLIIISFISCKSENKNKDTQKDIEKTFDIKAAENIVNGYMGYLLKEDHENASKFYSKELVKSLPKINKGPLKIKGYNIDQINEIGKSGLFKIKVTTINATEPYTSLEEYTIKVIKEETDYKIGDISIMTEKESFIRNGKLRIRSKNNVDTNLLIDPSGIPNYAFTKDDKAKTNKIVVPKKNYGTMIFAYNGYSIAISTYDKNAFAGIIKIDESMSVQGGQKPGGMEGGQQEGGDGGAGGTEKGASGLVKEKPVGKEFTPLDLLKDCTIEYMTFSGDEKFILIQYKRNGQGKCIRVYNTESGEIIPYEFHKNYPIDKVDVIFSSFDKEVLNYEVLPRSASDKSVGEYIGRWQMSLKDFKVKKM
;
A
#
# COMPACT_ATOMS: atom_id res chain seq x y z
N MET A 1 33.76 -81.43 -32.89
CA MET A 1 33.06 -80.33 -33.61
C MET A 1 31.53 -80.52 -33.74
N ARG A 2 30.80 -80.99 -32.72
CA ARG A 2 29.32 -81.11 -32.77
C ARG A 2 28.56 -80.39 -31.65
N LYS A 3 29.24 -79.76 -30.67
CA LYS A 3 28.61 -79.08 -29.52
C LYS A 3 28.55 -77.54 -29.59
N LYS A 4 29.14 -76.89 -30.60
CA LYS A 4 29.09 -75.42 -30.79
C LYS A 4 27.99 -74.93 -31.77
N LYS A 5 27.33 -75.82 -32.52
CA LYS A 5 26.22 -75.45 -33.44
C LYS A 5 24.83 -75.49 -32.78
N TYR A 6 24.68 -76.17 -31.65
CA TYR A 6 23.40 -76.21 -30.91
C TYR A 6 23.20 -75.00 -29.98
N PHE A 7 24.28 -74.34 -29.54
CA PHE A 7 24.20 -73.16 -28.65
C PHE A 7 23.72 -71.89 -29.38
N LEU A 8 24.07 -71.74 -30.67
CA LEU A 8 23.63 -70.62 -31.51
C LEU A 8 22.16 -70.72 -31.94
N PHE A 9 21.61 -71.94 -32.03
CA PHE A 9 20.20 -72.16 -32.39
C PHE A 9 19.25 -71.89 -31.21
N ILE A 10 19.71 -72.09 -29.97
CA ILE A 10 18.94 -71.83 -28.74
C ILE A 10 18.87 -70.31 -28.45
N ILE A 11 19.93 -69.55 -28.76
CA ILE A 11 19.95 -68.08 -28.59
C ILE A 11 19.11 -67.36 -29.66
N SER A 12 19.03 -67.91 -30.88
CA SER A 12 18.19 -67.34 -31.95
C SER A 12 16.68 -67.59 -31.73
N LEU A 13 16.29 -68.58 -30.92
CA LEU A 13 14.88 -68.90 -30.64
C LEU A 13 14.29 -68.08 -29.49
N LEU A 14 15.13 -67.46 -28.64
CA LEU A 14 14.71 -66.64 -27.49
C LEU A 14 14.37 -65.18 -27.83
N ILE A 15 14.70 -64.69 -29.04
CA ILE A 15 14.48 -63.29 -29.44
C ILE A 15 13.12 -63.09 -30.16
N ILE A 16 12.45 -64.16 -30.59
CA ILE A 16 11.20 -64.08 -31.38
C ILE A 16 9.94 -64.11 -30.48
N ILE A 17 10.08 -64.35 -29.16
CA ILE A 17 8.94 -64.46 -28.23
C ILE A 17 8.54 -63.10 -27.61
N SER A 18 9.19 -62.00 -27.96
CA SER A 18 8.88 -60.66 -27.41
C SER A 18 7.82 -59.87 -28.21
N PHE A 19 7.22 -60.42 -29.26
CA PHE A 19 6.11 -59.78 -29.95
C PHE A 19 5.02 -60.80 -30.25
N ILE A 20 3.79 -60.48 -29.82
CA ILE A 20 2.52 -61.22 -29.98
C ILE A 20 2.12 -62.07 -28.75
N SER A 21 1.49 -61.40 -27.78
CA SER A 21 0.34 -61.94 -27.05
C SER A 21 -0.73 -60.85 -27.05
N CYS A 22 -1.65 -60.90 -28.02
CA CYS A 22 -3.01 -61.40 -27.87
C CYS A 22 -3.79 -60.79 -26.70
N LYS A 23 -4.65 -59.84 -27.07
CA LYS A 23 -5.88 -59.44 -26.36
C LYS A 23 -6.62 -60.68 -25.83
N SER A 24 -6.77 -60.75 -24.52
CA SER A 24 -7.94 -61.35 -23.87
C SER A 24 -8.30 -60.49 -22.67
N GLU A 25 -9.60 -60.30 -22.48
CA GLU A 25 -10.24 -59.37 -21.55
C GLU A 25 -9.82 -59.59 -20.10
N ASN A 26 -9.38 -58.53 -19.42
CA ASN A 26 -9.91 -58.02 -18.15
C ASN A 26 -8.87 -57.17 -17.41
N LYS A 27 -9.36 -56.09 -16.77
CA LYS A 27 -8.67 -55.17 -15.85
C LYS A 27 -7.74 -54.12 -16.47
N ASN A 28 -8.33 -53.13 -17.14
CA ASN A 28 -7.87 -51.75 -17.00
C ASN A 28 -8.88 -51.10 -16.03
N LYS A 29 -8.65 -51.13 -14.71
CA LYS A 29 -8.07 -49.97 -14.01
C LYS A 29 -7.86 -48.83 -14.98
N ASP A 30 -8.92 -48.04 -15.15
CA ASP A 30 -8.80 -46.63 -15.49
C ASP A 30 -7.59 -46.13 -14.74
N THR A 31 -6.52 -46.02 -15.50
CA THR A 31 -5.35 -45.33 -15.05
C THR A 31 -5.89 -43.92 -14.96
N GLN A 32 -6.24 -43.52 -13.74
CA GLN A 32 -6.06 -42.17 -13.24
C GLN A 32 -4.69 -41.70 -13.74
N LYS A 33 -4.64 -41.27 -15.00
CA LYS A 33 -4.04 -40.01 -15.35
C LYS A 33 -4.96 -38.97 -14.73
N ASP A 34 -4.98 -38.94 -13.40
CA ASP A 34 -5.06 -37.68 -12.69
C ASP A 34 -3.91 -36.88 -13.30
N ILE A 35 -4.27 -36.07 -14.30
CA ILE A 35 -3.58 -34.83 -14.51
C ILE A 35 -3.62 -34.21 -13.11
N GLU A 36 -2.51 -34.32 -12.36
CA GLU A 36 -2.24 -33.44 -11.24
C GLU A 36 -2.51 -32.05 -11.80
N LYS A 37 -3.71 -31.51 -11.53
CA LYS A 37 -4.04 -30.15 -11.92
C LYS A 37 -3.09 -29.31 -11.11
N THR A 38 -1.98 -28.95 -11.73
CA THR A 38 -0.98 -28.02 -11.22
C THR A 38 -1.71 -26.81 -10.65
N PHE A 39 -1.21 -26.31 -9.53
CA PHE A 39 -1.82 -25.16 -8.88
C PHE A 39 -1.72 -23.96 -9.84
N ASP A 40 -2.83 -23.29 -10.12
CA ASP A 40 -2.85 -22.11 -10.98
C ASP A 40 -2.69 -20.87 -10.12
N ILE A 41 -1.45 -20.38 -10.06
CA ILE A 41 -1.10 -19.22 -9.24
C ILE A 41 -1.82 -17.93 -9.69
N LYS A 42 -2.18 -17.79 -10.97
CA LYS A 42 -2.92 -16.62 -11.47
C LYS A 42 -4.37 -16.65 -11.04
N ALA A 43 -4.99 -17.84 -11.06
CA ALA A 43 -6.33 -18.01 -10.51
C ALA A 43 -6.36 -17.67 -9.02
N ALA A 44 -5.34 -18.10 -8.27
CA ALA A 44 -5.18 -17.75 -6.85
C ALA A 44 -4.95 -16.25 -6.63
N GLU A 45 -4.16 -15.59 -7.48
CA GLU A 45 -3.94 -14.14 -7.42
C GLU A 45 -5.25 -13.36 -7.64
N ASN A 46 -6.12 -13.82 -8.55
CA ASN A 46 -7.44 -13.21 -8.75
C ASN A 46 -8.34 -13.32 -7.51
N ILE A 47 -8.25 -14.42 -6.75
CA ILE A 47 -8.95 -14.55 -5.47
C ILE A 47 -8.46 -13.48 -4.47
N VAL A 48 -7.14 -13.30 -4.37
CA VAL A 48 -6.54 -12.30 -3.49
C VAL A 48 -6.93 -10.87 -3.88
N ASN A 49 -6.85 -10.54 -5.17
CA ASN A 49 -7.24 -9.23 -5.69
C ASN A 49 -8.74 -8.96 -5.47
N GLY A 50 -9.60 -9.94 -5.71
CA GLY A 50 -11.04 -9.83 -5.42
C GLY A 50 -11.31 -9.60 -3.94
N TYR A 51 -10.64 -10.37 -3.07
CA TYR A 51 -10.73 -10.24 -1.63
C TYR A 51 -10.33 -8.83 -1.14
N MET A 52 -9.14 -8.37 -1.52
CA MET A 52 -8.65 -7.04 -1.15
C MET A 52 -9.50 -5.91 -1.74
N GLY A 53 -10.02 -6.10 -2.96
CA GLY A 53 -10.93 -5.17 -3.62
C GLY A 53 -12.25 -4.97 -2.86
N TYR A 54 -12.80 -6.01 -2.24
CA TYR A 54 -13.96 -5.87 -1.35
C TYR A 54 -13.58 -5.23 -0.02
N LEU A 55 -12.43 -5.57 0.56
CA LEU A 55 -11.97 -4.95 1.82
C LEU A 55 -11.74 -3.43 1.68
N LEU A 56 -11.20 -2.96 0.55
CA LEU A 56 -11.07 -1.53 0.25
C LEU A 56 -12.42 -0.78 0.26
N LYS A 57 -13.49 -1.49 -0.09
CA LYS A 57 -14.87 -0.96 -0.13
C LYS A 57 -15.63 -1.23 1.18
N GLU A 58 -14.96 -1.80 2.18
CA GLU A 58 -15.56 -2.22 3.45
C GLU A 58 -16.67 -3.28 3.29
N ASP A 59 -16.65 -4.02 2.17
CA ASP A 59 -17.63 -5.05 1.83
C ASP A 59 -17.18 -6.41 2.37
N HIS A 60 -17.23 -6.54 3.70
CA HIS A 60 -16.80 -7.75 4.40
C HIS A 60 -17.67 -8.98 4.05
N GLU A 61 -18.93 -8.76 3.68
CA GLU A 61 -19.84 -9.84 3.29
C GLU A 61 -19.34 -10.50 1.99
N ASN A 62 -19.07 -9.72 0.95
CA ASN A 62 -18.55 -10.28 -0.30
C ASN A 62 -17.10 -10.75 -0.17
N ALA A 63 -16.27 -10.10 0.65
CA ALA A 63 -14.93 -10.58 0.95
C ALA A 63 -14.95 -11.99 1.57
N SER A 64 -15.93 -12.29 2.43
CA SER A 64 -16.02 -13.59 3.11
C SER A 64 -16.31 -14.77 2.18
N LYS A 65 -16.84 -14.52 0.98
CA LYS A 65 -17.11 -15.56 -0.04
C LYS A 65 -15.84 -16.22 -0.58
N PHE A 66 -14.68 -15.58 -0.39
CA PHE A 66 -13.38 -16.14 -0.76
C PHE A 66 -12.79 -17.08 0.28
N TYR A 67 -13.33 -17.14 1.50
CA TYR A 67 -12.81 -18.00 2.56
C TYR A 67 -13.09 -19.48 2.30
N SER A 68 -12.16 -20.33 2.75
CA SER A 68 -12.36 -21.79 2.82
C SER A 68 -13.45 -22.14 3.83
N LYS A 69 -14.03 -23.33 3.72
CA LYS A 69 -15.04 -23.81 4.68
C LYS A 69 -14.48 -23.87 6.11
N GLU A 70 -13.17 -24.09 6.26
CA GLU A 70 -12.49 -24.13 7.56
C GLU A 70 -12.36 -22.73 8.17
N LEU A 71 -11.90 -21.75 7.38
CA LEU A 71 -11.69 -20.38 7.86
C LEU A 71 -13.01 -19.70 8.27
N VAL A 72 -14.12 -19.99 7.58
CA VAL A 72 -15.45 -19.47 7.96
C VAL A 72 -15.85 -19.88 9.38
N LYS A 73 -15.44 -21.06 9.85
CA LYS A 73 -15.80 -21.56 11.18
C LYS A 73 -15.09 -20.83 12.31
N SER A 74 -13.98 -20.15 12.03
CA SER A 74 -13.16 -19.44 13.03
C SER A 74 -13.40 -17.91 13.02
N LEU A 75 -14.37 -17.41 12.25
CA LEU A 75 -14.62 -15.98 12.15
C LEU A 75 -15.22 -15.39 13.44
N PRO A 76 -14.58 -14.39 14.06
CA PRO A 76 -15.20 -13.65 15.15
C PRO A 76 -16.31 -12.73 14.62
N LYS A 77 -17.19 -12.28 15.51
CA LYS A 77 -18.11 -11.17 15.18
C LYS A 77 -17.28 -9.91 14.94
N ILE A 78 -17.29 -9.40 13.71
CA ILE A 78 -16.57 -8.18 13.33
C ILE A 78 -17.36 -6.96 13.81
N ASN A 79 -16.75 -6.13 14.66
CA ASN A 79 -17.27 -4.81 14.98
C ASN A 79 -16.69 -3.78 13.99
N LYS A 80 -17.53 -2.88 13.48
CA LYS A 80 -17.06 -1.79 12.60
C LYS A 80 -16.17 -0.84 13.41
N GLY A 81 -14.89 -0.79 13.05
CA GLY A 81 -13.91 0.15 13.60
C GLY A 81 -13.68 1.38 12.72
N PRO A 82 -12.97 2.40 13.25
CA PRO A 82 -12.63 3.61 12.52
C PRO A 82 -11.48 3.40 11.51
N LEU A 83 -10.76 2.28 11.61
CA LEU A 83 -9.66 1.91 10.72
C LEU A 83 -10.18 1.40 9.37
N LYS A 84 -9.66 1.98 8.28
CA LYS A 84 -10.06 1.71 6.89
C LYS A 84 -8.85 1.42 6.02
N ILE A 85 -8.89 0.34 5.25
CA ILE A 85 -7.88 0.05 4.24
C ILE A 85 -8.03 1.04 3.09
N LYS A 86 -6.94 1.72 2.71
CA LYS A 86 -6.90 2.73 1.63
C LYS A 86 -5.91 2.40 0.52
N GLY A 87 -5.30 1.23 0.56
CA GLY A 87 -4.45 0.77 -0.52
C GLY A 87 -3.80 -0.55 -0.17
N TYR A 88 -3.48 -1.33 -1.20
CA TYR A 88 -2.69 -2.53 -1.06
C TYR A 88 -1.78 -2.72 -2.26
N ASN A 89 -0.70 -3.48 -2.08
CA ASN A 89 0.19 -3.92 -3.14
C ASN A 89 0.64 -5.36 -2.87
N ILE A 90 0.56 -6.24 -3.87
CA ILE A 90 1.08 -7.60 -3.74
C ILE A 90 2.59 -7.54 -3.95
N ASP A 91 3.34 -7.81 -2.88
CA ASP A 91 4.79 -7.71 -2.85
C ASP A 91 5.46 -9.02 -3.30
N GLN A 92 4.96 -10.16 -2.80
CA GLN A 92 5.53 -11.48 -3.10
C GLN A 92 4.44 -12.51 -3.35
N ILE A 93 4.70 -13.39 -4.32
CA ILE A 93 3.85 -14.53 -4.65
C ILE A 93 4.75 -15.78 -4.67
N ASN A 94 4.43 -16.76 -3.82
CA ASN A 94 5.16 -18.02 -3.74
C ASN A 94 4.19 -19.20 -3.94
N GLU A 95 4.48 -20.08 -4.89
CA GLU A 95 3.77 -21.36 -5.02
C GLU A 95 4.43 -22.41 -4.13
N ILE A 96 3.63 -23.05 -3.27
CA ILE A 96 4.07 -24.08 -2.33
C ILE A 96 3.14 -25.29 -2.48
N GLY A 97 3.59 -26.27 -3.27
CA GLY A 97 2.82 -27.49 -3.55
C GLY A 97 1.48 -27.18 -4.21
N LYS A 98 0.38 -27.38 -3.48
CA LYS A 98 -1.00 -27.10 -3.94
C LYS A 98 -1.59 -25.82 -3.32
N SER A 99 -0.73 -24.87 -2.99
CA SER A 99 -1.12 -23.59 -2.39
C SER A 99 -0.28 -22.44 -2.93
N GLY A 100 -0.85 -21.23 -2.89
CA GLY A 100 -0.17 -19.98 -3.18
C GLY A 100 -0.11 -19.14 -1.91
N LEU A 101 1.06 -18.60 -1.60
CA LEU A 101 1.29 -17.71 -0.46
C LEU A 101 1.61 -16.32 -0.98
N PHE A 102 0.77 -15.37 -0.61
CA PHE A 102 0.81 -13.99 -1.08
C PHE A 102 1.17 -13.09 0.09
N LYS A 103 2.24 -12.31 -0.04
CA LYS A 103 2.55 -11.22 0.88
C LYS A 103 2.08 -9.92 0.27
N ILE A 104 1.31 -9.17 1.05
CA ILE A 104 0.62 -7.98 0.59
C ILE A 104 0.93 -6.87 1.57
N LYS A 105 1.44 -5.75 1.06
CA LYS A 105 1.57 -4.51 1.83
C LYS A 105 0.22 -3.81 1.81
N VAL A 106 -0.32 -3.54 2.99
CA VAL A 106 -1.64 -2.95 3.19
C VAL A 106 -1.49 -1.66 3.97
N THR A 107 -2.14 -0.60 3.48
CA THR A 107 -2.14 0.70 4.14
C THR A 107 -3.50 0.97 4.72
N THR A 108 -3.51 1.29 6.02
CA THR A 108 -4.73 1.54 6.78
C THR A 108 -4.65 2.95 7.35
N ILE A 109 -5.78 3.64 7.40
CA ILE A 109 -5.91 4.95 8.05
C ILE A 109 -7.01 4.90 9.09
N ASN A 110 -6.96 5.78 10.07
CA ASN A 110 -8.14 6.09 10.88
C ASN A 110 -8.95 7.21 10.20
N ALA A 111 -10.27 7.00 10.07
CA ALA A 111 -11.16 7.96 9.42
C ALA A 111 -11.45 9.22 10.26
N THR A 112 -11.17 9.20 11.57
CA THR A 112 -11.54 10.26 12.50
C THR A 112 -10.36 10.97 13.16
N GLU A 113 -9.15 10.42 13.07
CA GLU A 113 -7.95 11.00 13.67
C GLU A 113 -6.72 10.77 12.79
N PRO A 114 -5.65 11.56 12.94
CA PRO A 114 -4.43 11.40 12.16
C PRO A 114 -3.64 10.17 12.64
N TYR A 115 -3.98 9.02 12.07
CA TYR A 115 -3.34 7.74 12.28
C TYR A 115 -3.24 6.99 10.95
N THR A 116 -2.10 6.32 10.72
CA THR A 116 -1.95 5.35 9.63
C THR A 116 -1.02 4.21 10.03
N SER A 117 -1.27 3.03 9.48
CA SER A 117 -0.39 1.86 9.59
C SER A 117 -0.05 1.30 8.22
N LEU A 118 1.17 0.75 8.13
CA LEU A 118 1.59 -0.18 7.09
C LEU A 118 1.57 -1.58 7.71
N GLU A 119 0.84 -2.48 7.08
CA GLU A 119 0.64 -3.86 7.52
C GLU A 119 1.11 -4.83 6.42
N GLU A 120 1.65 -5.97 6.82
CA GLU A 120 1.89 -7.11 5.94
C GLU A 120 0.82 -8.17 6.17
N TYR A 121 0.07 -8.49 5.11
CA TYR A 121 -0.88 -9.59 5.10
C TYR A 121 -0.20 -10.75 4.39
N THR A 122 -0.11 -11.88 5.07
CA THR A 122 0.24 -13.17 4.46
C THR A 122 -1.03 -13.95 4.24
N ILE A 123 -1.45 -14.06 2.98
CA ILE A 123 -2.67 -14.77 2.58
C ILE A 123 -2.28 -16.09 1.91
N LYS A 124 -2.75 -17.20 2.45
CA LYS A 124 -2.58 -18.53 1.84
C LYS A 124 -3.84 -18.90 1.08
N VAL A 125 -3.73 -19.09 -0.23
CA VAL A 125 -4.78 -19.62 -1.08
C VAL A 125 -4.55 -21.11 -1.31
N ILE A 126 -5.57 -21.92 -1.10
CA ILE A 126 -5.57 -23.36 -1.31
C ILE A 126 -6.61 -23.72 -2.37
N LYS A 127 -6.43 -24.88 -2.99
CA LYS A 127 -7.46 -25.48 -3.84
C LYS A 127 -8.36 -26.36 -2.98
N GLU A 128 -9.62 -25.97 -2.85
CA GLU A 128 -10.66 -26.73 -2.16
C GLU A 128 -11.62 -27.30 -3.23
N GLU A 129 -11.60 -28.62 -3.43
CA GLU A 129 -12.32 -29.30 -4.50
C GLU A 129 -11.92 -28.75 -5.90
N THR A 130 -12.81 -27.98 -6.54
CA THR A 130 -12.55 -27.35 -7.84
C THR A 130 -12.14 -25.88 -7.74
N ASP A 131 -12.34 -25.26 -6.58
CA ASP A 131 -12.26 -23.80 -6.41
C ASP A 131 -11.00 -23.38 -5.65
N TYR A 132 -10.57 -22.14 -5.87
CA TYR A 132 -9.52 -21.51 -5.07
C TYR A 132 -10.15 -20.73 -3.91
N LYS A 133 -9.65 -20.96 -2.70
CA LYS A 133 -10.16 -20.36 -1.46
C LYS A 133 -9.01 -19.89 -0.57
N ILE A 134 -9.25 -18.85 0.20
CA ILE A 134 -8.33 -18.39 1.24
C ILE A 134 -8.43 -19.36 2.42
N GLY A 135 -7.35 -20.11 2.64
CA GLY A 135 -7.25 -21.08 3.73
C GLY A 135 -6.72 -20.47 5.02
N ASP A 136 -5.88 -19.44 4.93
CA ASP A 136 -5.27 -18.80 6.11
C ASP A 136 -4.92 -17.33 5.82
N ILE A 137 -4.99 -16.51 6.87
CA ILE A 137 -4.65 -15.08 6.84
C ILE A 137 -3.88 -14.75 8.11
N SER A 138 -2.66 -14.26 7.95
CA SER A 138 -1.86 -13.68 9.02
C SER A 138 -1.59 -12.21 8.74
N ILE A 139 -1.75 -11.35 9.74
CA ILE A 139 -1.60 -9.90 9.61
C ILE A 139 -0.59 -9.42 10.64
N MET A 140 0.28 -8.51 10.21
CA MET A 140 1.32 -7.96 11.04
C MET A 140 1.51 -6.48 10.75
N THR A 141 1.44 -5.63 11.77
CA THR A 141 1.78 -4.21 11.62
C THR A 141 3.29 -4.05 11.50
N GLU A 142 3.74 -3.48 10.39
CA GLU A 142 5.15 -3.18 10.14
C GLU A 142 5.56 -1.82 10.67
N LYS A 143 4.72 -0.81 10.43
CA LYS A 143 4.91 0.56 10.92
C LYS A 143 3.57 1.19 11.22
N GLU A 144 3.55 2.13 12.15
CA GLU A 144 2.42 3.02 12.37
C GLU A 144 2.89 4.44 12.67
N SER A 145 2.08 5.42 12.30
CA SER A 145 2.32 6.82 12.55
C SER A 145 1.09 7.52 13.10
N PHE A 146 1.30 8.35 14.11
CA PHE A 146 0.25 8.99 14.89
C PHE A 146 0.74 10.26 15.58
N ILE A 147 -0.20 11.07 16.04
CA ILE A 147 0.11 12.30 16.77
C ILE A 147 0.26 12.02 18.26
N ARG A 148 1.35 12.51 18.86
CA ARG A 148 1.54 12.53 20.31
C ARG A 148 2.15 13.86 20.71
N ASN A 149 1.50 14.57 21.64
CA ASN A 149 1.91 15.91 22.11
C ASN A 149 2.12 16.90 20.96
N GLY A 150 1.22 16.89 19.96
CA GLY A 150 1.28 17.78 18.79
C GLY A 150 2.40 17.46 17.79
N LYS A 151 3.14 16.38 17.98
CA LYS A 151 4.21 15.93 17.08
C LYS A 151 3.81 14.65 16.38
N LEU A 152 4.21 14.52 15.11
CA LEU A 152 4.03 13.29 14.36
C LEU A 152 5.12 12.30 14.73
N ARG A 153 4.71 11.12 15.19
CA ARG A 153 5.60 10.05 15.65
C ARG A 153 5.43 8.81 14.79
N ILE A 154 6.43 7.95 14.80
CA ILE A 154 6.44 6.67 14.11
C ILE A 154 6.88 5.57 15.07
N ARG A 155 6.29 4.38 14.92
CA ARG A 155 6.69 3.15 15.60
C ARG A 155 6.84 2.06 14.56
N SER A 156 7.99 1.39 14.58
CA SER A 156 8.27 0.20 13.78
C SER A 156 7.86 -1.05 14.55
N LYS A 157 7.62 -2.14 13.82
CA LYS A 157 7.33 -3.47 14.37
C LYS A 157 8.35 -3.84 15.45
N ASN A 158 7.85 -4.47 16.52
CA ASN A 158 8.62 -4.92 17.69
C ASN A 158 9.24 -3.80 18.55
N ASN A 159 9.21 -2.53 18.11
CA ASN A 159 9.67 -1.43 18.94
C ASN A 159 8.60 -1.08 19.99
N VAL A 160 9.00 -1.00 21.25
CA VAL A 160 8.15 -0.48 22.33
C VAL A 160 8.07 1.04 22.25
N ASP A 161 9.22 1.69 21.99
CA ASP A 161 9.35 3.14 21.89
C ASP A 161 8.92 3.69 20.53
N THR A 162 8.70 5.00 20.49
CA THR A 162 8.29 5.75 19.29
C THR A 162 9.34 6.80 18.95
N ASN A 163 9.70 6.94 17.69
CA ASN A 163 10.60 8.01 17.23
C ASN A 163 9.80 9.23 16.75
N LEU A 164 10.38 10.42 16.89
CA LEU A 164 9.88 11.62 16.22
C LEU A 164 10.03 11.44 14.71
N LEU A 165 8.93 11.51 13.96
CA LEU A 165 8.98 11.44 12.49
C LEU A 165 9.33 12.81 11.90
N ILE A 166 8.58 13.85 12.30
CA ILE A 166 8.82 15.22 11.87
C ILE A 166 8.39 16.20 12.97
N ASP A 167 9.17 17.26 13.14
CA ASP A 167 8.76 18.43 13.92
C ASP A 167 7.92 19.36 13.02
N PRO A 168 6.85 20.01 13.50
CA PRO A 168 6.11 21.01 12.72
C PRO A 168 6.98 22.13 12.12
N SER A 169 8.18 22.39 12.68
CA SER A 169 9.16 23.31 12.07
C SER A 169 9.79 22.79 10.78
N GLY A 170 9.78 21.48 10.54
CA GLY A 170 10.26 20.83 9.31
C GLY A 170 9.27 20.94 8.15
N ILE A 171 8.02 21.34 8.42
CA ILE A 171 7.03 21.65 7.38
C ILE A 171 7.22 23.12 6.95
N PRO A 172 7.28 23.41 5.63
CA PRO A 172 7.46 24.78 5.11
C PRO A 172 6.45 25.76 5.72
N ASN A 173 6.89 27.00 5.98
CA ASN A 173 5.99 28.04 6.50
C ASN A 173 5.05 28.61 5.43
N TYR A 174 5.50 28.58 4.17
CA TYR A 174 4.78 29.14 3.03
C TYR A 174 4.92 28.24 1.81
N ALA A 175 3.89 28.16 0.99
CA ALA A 175 3.89 27.41 -0.26
C ALA A 175 3.11 28.16 -1.35
N PHE A 176 3.44 27.87 -2.60
CA PHE A 176 2.58 28.22 -3.74
C PHE A 176 1.57 27.10 -3.97
N THR A 177 0.36 27.46 -4.38
CA THR A 177 -0.56 26.48 -4.95
C THR A 177 -0.03 26.01 -6.29
N LYS A 178 -0.18 24.74 -6.67
CA LYS A 178 0.17 24.29 -8.02
C LYS A 178 -0.70 24.91 -9.12
N ASP A 179 -1.82 25.55 -8.76
CA ASP A 179 -2.63 26.36 -9.67
C ASP A 179 -1.99 27.72 -10.02
N ASP A 180 -1.07 28.23 -9.19
CA ASP A 180 -0.36 29.49 -9.41
C ASP A 180 0.89 29.25 -10.28
N LYS A 181 0.65 29.06 -11.58
CA LYS A 181 1.72 28.79 -12.56
C LYS A 181 2.75 29.91 -12.63
N ALA A 182 2.35 31.15 -12.31
CA ALA A 182 3.22 32.31 -12.30
C ALA A 182 4.02 32.47 -10.99
N LYS A 183 3.73 31.67 -9.97
CA LYS A 183 4.39 31.69 -8.64
C LYS A 183 4.41 33.10 -8.04
N THR A 184 3.25 33.75 -8.08
CA THR A 184 3.09 35.16 -7.69
C THR A 184 2.68 35.32 -6.23
N ASN A 185 1.99 34.34 -5.65
CA ASN A 185 1.42 34.46 -4.31
C ASN A 185 1.74 33.26 -3.41
N LYS A 186 2.66 33.47 -2.46
CA LYS A 186 2.94 32.51 -1.39
C LYS A 186 1.87 32.61 -0.29
N ILE A 187 1.38 31.46 0.15
CA ILE A 187 0.34 31.36 1.18
C ILE A 187 0.92 30.64 2.37
N VAL A 188 0.51 31.05 3.57
CA VAL A 188 0.87 30.38 4.83
C VAL A 188 0.40 28.93 4.80
N VAL A 189 1.29 28.01 5.12
CA VAL A 189 0.96 26.60 5.28
C VAL A 189 0.26 26.38 6.63
N PRO A 190 -0.90 25.70 6.65
CA PRO A 190 -1.62 25.47 7.90
C PRO A 190 -1.01 24.29 8.65
N LYS A 191 -0.21 24.53 9.70
CA LYS A 191 0.58 23.48 10.38
C LYS A 191 -0.02 22.98 11.70
N LYS A 192 -1.16 23.55 12.12
CA LYS A 192 -1.72 23.30 13.46
C LYS A 192 -2.36 21.92 13.58
N ASN A 193 -3.09 21.49 12.55
CA ASN A 193 -3.81 20.23 12.56
C ASN A 193 -3.25 19.31 11.47
N TYR A 194 -2.98 18.06 11.83
CA TYR A 194 -2.70 17.00 10.85
C TYR A 194 -4.01 16.41 10.35
N GLY A 195 -4.06 16.07 9.07
CA GLY A 195 -5.19 15.40 8.42
C GLY A 195 -4.86 13.95 8.06
N THR A 196 -5.39 13.48 6.93
CA THR A 196 -5.08 12.16 6.37
C THR A 196 -3.58 12.00 6.15
N MET A 197 -3.08 10.82 6.48
CA MET A 197 -1.70 10.39 6.24
C MET A 197 -1.72 8.97 5.70
N ILE A 198 -0.73 8.60 4.92
CA ILE A 198 -0.62 7.24 4.39
C ILE A 198 0.84 6.87 4.13
N PHE A 199 1.23 5.66 4.51
CA PHE A 199 2.54 5.11 4.15
C PHE A 199 2.60 4.75 2.66
N ALA A 200 3.79 4.86 2.10
CA ALA A 200 4.14 4.13 0.89
C ALA A 200 4.24 2.62 1.24
N TYR A 201 3.95 1.74 0.29
CA TYR A 201 4.01 0.28 0.45
C TYR A 201 5.40 -0.23 0.85
N ASN A 202 6.47 0.44 0.43
CA ASN A 202 7.85 0.13 0.84
C ASN A 202 8.16 0.53 2.29
N GLY A 203 7.30 1.35 2.93
CA GLY A 203 7.50 1.82 4.31
C GLY A 203 8.61 2.86 4.50
N TYR A 204 9.25 3.34 3.44
CA TYR A 204 10.34 4.33 3.46
C TYR A 204 9.85 5.75 3.26
N SER A 205 8.58 5.93 2.93
CA SER A 205 7.96 7.24 2.80
C SER A 205 6.57 7.25 3.42
N ILE A 206 6.15 8.43 3.87
CA ILE A 206 4.81 8.69 4.35
C ILE A 206 4.34 10.02 3.79
N ALA A 207 3.17 10.00 3.15
CA ALA A 207 2.48 11.22 2.78
C ALA A 207 1.65 11.72 3.96
N ILE A 208 1.71 13.01 4.20
CA ILE A 208 0.97 13.67 5.27
C ILE A 208 0.17 14.84 4.71
N SER A 209 -0.91 15.18 5.39
CA SER A 209 -1.58 16.46 5.22
C SER A 209 -1.66 17.24 6.51
N THR A 210 -1.76 18.55 6.36
CA THR A 210 -2.11 19.47 7.44
C THR A 210 -3.21 20.43 6.95
N TYR A 211 -4.03 20.94 7.87
CA TYR A 211 -5.19 21.75 7.47
C TYR A 211 -5.65 22.79 8.49
N ASP A 212 -6.31 23.81 7.94
CA ASP A 212 -7.23 24.73 8.61
C ASP A 212 -8.44 24.99 7.68
N LYS A 213 -8.58 26.19 7.12
CA LYS A 213 -9.38 26.48 5.94
C LYS A 213 -8.76 25.89 4.66
N ASN A 214 -7.44 25.99 4.54
CA ASN A 214 -6.70 25.39 3.42
C ASN A 214 -6.16 24.03 3.84
N ALA A 215 -5.79 23.20 2.87
CA ALA A 215 -5.04 21.97 3.10
C ALA A 215 -3.66 22.06 2.47
N PHE A 216 -2.68 21.43 3.09
CA PHE A 216 -1.34 21.26 2.56
C PHE A 216 -0.98 19.78 2.61
N ALA A 217 -0.25 19.31 1.61
CA ALA A 217 0.25 17.94 1.56
C ALA A 217 1.74 17.90 1.25
N GLY A 218 2.41 16.89 1.78
CA GLY A 218 3.82 16.63 1.53
C GLY A 218 4.18 15.17 1.81
N ILE A 219 5.35 14.76 1.32
CA ILE A 219 5.91 13.42 1.55
C ILE A 219 7.15 13.57 2.42
N ILE A 220 7.27 12.69 3.42
CA ILE A 220 8.44 12.57 4.27
C ILE A 220 9.14 11.26 3.91
N LYS A 221 10.42 11.33 3.53
CA LYS A 221 11.27 10.13 3.44
C LYS A 221 11.81 9.79 4.82
N ILE A 222 11.79 8.51 5.15
CA ILE A 222 12.18 7.97 6.46
C ILE A 222 13.60 7.41 6.37
N ASP A 223 14.42 7.72 7.37
CA ASP A 223 15.70 7.06 7.59
C ASP A 223 15.50 5.77 8.39
N GLU A 224 15.60 4.64 7.70
CA GLU A 224 15.42 3.33 8.31
C GLU A 224 16.44 3.04 9.40
N SER A 225 17.71 3.43 9.19
CA SER A 225 18.81 3.16 10.10
C SER A 225 18.60 3.78 11.47
N MET A 226 17.95 4.95 11.50
CA MET A 226 17.60 5.65 12.73
C MET A 226 16.28 5.14 13.35
N SER A 227 15.38 4.57 12.56
CA SER A 227 14.08 4.08 13.04
C SER A 227 14.14 2.73 13.76
N VAL A 228 15.19 1.93 13.52
CA VAL A 228 15.41 0.63 14.17
C VAL A 228 16.24 0.74 15.46
N GLN A 229 16.94 1.85 15.66
CA GLN A 229 17.66 2.16 16.89
C GLN A 229 16.68 2.77 17.90
N GLY A 230 15.91 1.91 18.57
CA GLY A 230 15.04 2.32 19.67
C GLY A 230 15.80 3.13 20.71
N GLY A 231 15.36 4.36 20.94
CA GLY A 231 15.72 5.16 22.12
C GLY A 231 17.17 5.64 22.20
N GLN A 232 17.50 6.75 21.52
CA GLN A 232 18.43 7.70 22.12
C GLN A 232 17.73 8.29 23.36
N LYS A 233 17.97 7.68 24.53
CA LYS A 233 17.65 8.32 25.81
C LYS A 233 18.31 9.71 25.82
N PRO A 234 17.59 10.78 26.18
CA PRO A 234 18.24 12.02 26.59
C PRO A 234 18.98 11.71 27.90
N GLY A 235 20.31 11.64 27.84
CA GLY A 235 21.23 11.77 28.97
C GLY A 235 20.91 10.97 30.24
N GLY A 236 21.31 9.69 30.28
CA GLY A 236 21.74 9.11 31.54
C GLY A 236 23.18 9.57 31.79
N MET A 237 23.39 10.48 32.75
CA MET A 237 24.72 10.75 33.29
C MET A 237 25.25 9.47 33.93
N GLU A 238 26.21 8.82 33.29
CA GLU A 238 27.23 8.05 34.02
C GLU A 238 28.49 8.88 34.02
N GLY A 239 28.93 9.22 35.24
CA GLY A 239 30.10 10.03 35.49
C GLY A 239 31.35 9.34 34.97
N GLY A 240 31.99 9.96 33.98
CA GLY A 240 33.39 9.75 33.67
C GLY A 240 34.18 10.96 34.17
N GLN A 241 34.98 10.75 35.21
CA GLN A 241 36.02 11.69 35.64
C GLN A 241 36.89 12.08 34.45
N GLN A 242 37.08 13.38 34.26
CA GLN A 242 38.28 13.88 33.61
C GLN A 242 38.80 15.08 34.39
N GLU A 243 39.89 14.84 35.10
CA GLU A 243 40.75 15.85 35.69
C GLU A 243 41.41 16.69 34.59
N GLY A 244 41.60 17.98 34.88
CA GLY A 244 42.70 18.78 34.32
C GLY A 244 42.27 20.09 33.65
N GLY A 245 42.65 21.21 34.26
CA GLY A 245 42.96 22.45 33.53
C GLY A 245 42.28 23.72 34.05
N ASP A 246 42.98 24.41 34.94
CA ASP A 246 42.71 25.74 35.46
C ASP A 246 42.89 26.85 34.38
N GLY A 247 42.16 27.96 34.51
CA GLY A 247 42.51 29.25 33.91
C GLY A 247 41.44 29.96 33.06
N GLY A 248 40.85 31.05 33.60
CA GLY A 248 40.60 32.27 32.82
C GLY A 248 39.16 32.73 32.55
N ALA A 249 38.60 33.41 33.55
CA ALA A 249 37.57 34.47 33.54
C ALA A 249 36.84 34.89 32.23
N GLY A 250 35.51 34.96 32.33
CA GLY A 250 34.71 36.05 31.76
C GLY A 250 33.61 35.64 30.77
N GLY A 251 32.38 35.44 31.25
CA GLY A 251 31.21 35.28 30.37
C GLY A 251 30.00 34.66 31.04
N THR A 252 29.27 35.47 31.80
CA THR A 252 27.96 35.14 32.37
C THR A 252 26.91 35.05 31.25
N GLU A 253 26.62 33.84 30.78
CA GLU A 253 25.30 33.47 30.25
C GLU A 253 24.94 32.06 30.74
N LYS A 254 24.46 31.98 31.99
CA LYS A 254 23.64 30.84 32.43
C LYS A 254 22.25 31.01 31.82
N GLY A 255 22.09 30.56 30.58
CA GLY A 255 20.82 30.54 29.85
C GLY A 255 20.54 29.17 29.26
N ALA A 256 19.49 28.52 29.78
CA ALA A 256 18.89 27.27 29.32
C ALA A 256 19.76 26.00 29.41
N SER A 257 19.41 25.15 30.37
CA SER A 257 19.57 23.70 30.28
C SER A 257 19.33 23.22 28.85
N GLY A 258 20.38 22.75 28.18
CA GLY A 258 20.29 22.22 26.82
C GLY A 258 19.40 20.98 26.80
N LEU A 259 18.10 21.18 26.55
CA LEU A 259 17.20 20.10 26.19
C LEU A 259 17.70 19.55 24.85
N VAL A 260 18.37 18.40 24.89
CA VAL A 260 18.74 17.66 23.68
C VAL A 260 17.44 17.34 22.94
N LYS A 261 17.16 18.11 21.87
CA LYS A 261 15.97 17.92 21.05
C LYS A 261 16.13 16.60 20.31
N GLU A 262 15.18 15.68 20.52
CA GLU A 262 15.11 14.42 19.81
C GLU A 262 15.24 14.67 18.29
N LYS A 263 16.21 14.01 17.65
CA LYS A 263 16.42 14.13 16.20
C LYS A 263 15.31 13.35 15.47
N PRO A 264 14.60 13.97 14.51
CA PRO A 264 13.59 13.27 13.74
C PRO A 264 14.21 12.19 12.84
N VAL A 265 13.48 11.10 12.60
CA VAL A 265 13.85 10.05 11.63
C VAL A 265 13.41 10.39 10.21
N GLY A 266 12.56 11.40 10.02
CA GLY A 266 12.29 11.97 8.70
C GLY A 266 13.51 12.77 8.22
N LYS A 267 14.04 12.42 7.05
CA LYS A 267 15.28 13.00 6.49
C LYS A 267 15.07 14.02 5.39
N GLU A 268 13.98 13.88 4.63
CA GLU A 268 13.67 14.73 3.49
C GLU A 268 12.17 15.00 3.46
N PHE A 269 11.80 16.23 3.11
CA PHE A 269 10.41 16.66 2.97
C PHE A 269 10.17 17.18 1.55
N THR A 270 9.30 16.52 0.80
CA THR A 270 8.86 16.93 -0.54
C THR A 270 7.48 17.58 -0.45
N PRO A 271 7.34 18.90 -0.64
CA PRO A 271 6.04 19.55 -0.72
C PRO A 271 5.28 19.09 -1.96
N LEU A 272 4.00 18.74 -1.80
CA LEU A 272 3.14 18.38 -2.93
C LEU A 272 2.31 19.59 -3.39
N ASP A 273 1.44 20.10 -2.52
CA ASP A 273 0.53 21.17 -2.90
C ASP A 273 -0.08 21.88 -1.69
N LEU A 274 -0.54 23.11 -1.93
CA LEU A 274 -1.43 23.86 -1.06
C LEU A 274 -2.77 24.02 -1.77
N LEU A 275 -3.80 23.34 -1.25
CA LEU A 275 -5.15 23.35 -1.78
C LEU A 275 -5.99 24.38 -1.00
N LYS A 276 -6.45 25.42 -1.71
CA LYS A 276 -7.27 26.49 -1.13
C LYS A 276 -8.69 26.01 -0.84
N ASP A 277 -9.18 26.33 0.35
CA ASP A 277 -10.57 26.08 0.78
C ASP A 277 -11.02 24.61 0.57
N CYS A 278 -10.11 23.69 0.89
CA CYS A 278 -10.25 22.25 0.65
C CYS A 278 -9.93 21.43 1.90
N THR A 279 -10.55 20.25 1.99
CA THR A 279 -10.16 19.17 2.90
C THR A 279 -9.65 17.99 2.09
N ILE A 280 -8.50 17.43 2.48
CA ILE A 280 -8.01 16.17 1.91
C ILE A 280 -8.69 15.02 2.66
N GLU A 281 -9.40 14.17 1.93
CA GLU A 281 -10.16 13.06 2.51
C GLU A 281 -9.46 11.71 2.32
N TYR A 282 -8.59 11.62 1.31
CA TYR A 282 -7.97 10.36 0.92
C TYR A 282 -6.66 10.59 0.18
N MET A 283 -5.69 9.72 0.43
CA MET A 283 -4.43 9.65 -0.28
C MET A 283 -4.12 8.20 -0.59
N THR A 284 -3.42 7.92 -1.69
CA THR A 284 -2.91 6.58 -1.97
C THR A 284 -1.76 6.64 -2.98
N PHE A 285 -0.78 5.76 -2.82
CA PHE A 285 0.35 5.62 -3.74
C PHE A 285 -0.04 4.73 -4.92
N SER A 286 0.57 4.94 -6.09
CA SER A 286 0.54 3.95 -7.17
C SER A 286 1.27 2.68 -6.73
N GLY A 287 0.96 1.54 -7.37
CA GLY A 287 1.61 0.27 -7.02
C GLY A 287 3.14 0.27 -7.20
N ASP A 288 3.68 1.10 -8.11
CA ASP A 288 5.11 1.32 -8.28
C ASP A 288 5.65 2.54 -7.50
N GLU A 289 4.78 3.19 -6.72
CA GLU A 289 5.04 4.33 -5.84
C GLU A 289 5.65 5.56 -6.52
N LYS A 290 5.64 5.62 -7.86
CA LYS A 290 6.09 6.80 -8.63
C LYS A 290 5.10 7.95 -8.55
N PHE A 291 3.84 7.65 -8.26
CA PHE A 291 2.78 8.63 -8.15
C PHE A 291 2.05 8.51 -6.82
N ILE A 292 1.54 9.64 -6.35
CA ILE A 292 0.57 9.71 -5.27
C ILE A 292 -0.66 10.45 -5.75
N LEU A 293 -1.83 9.90 -5.44
CA LEU A 293 -3.11 10.56 -5.63
C LEU A 293 -3.58 11.19 -4.32
N ILE A 294 -4.07 12.41 -4.42
CA ILE A 294 -4.79 13.12 -3.37
C ILE A 294 -6.22 13.33 -3.84
N GLN A 295 -7.19 12.84 -3.08
CA GLN A 295 -8.60 13.21 -3.25
C GLN A 295 -8.98 14.23 -2.19
N TYR A 296 -9.55 15.33 -2.66
CA TYR A 296 -9.96 16.44 -1.83
C TYR A 296 -11.41 16.82 -2.12
N LYS A 297 -12.04 17.42 -1.11
CA LYS A 297 -13.33 18.07 -1.20
C LYS A 297 -13.13 19.56 -1.06
N ARG A 298 -13.65 20.34 -2.01
CA ARG A 298 -13.62 21.80 -1.93
C ARG A 298 -14.91 22.32 -1.33
N ASN A 299 -14.82 23.31 -0.46
CA ASN A 299 -15.99 23.88 0.19
C ASN A 299 -16.98 24.45 -0.85
N GLY A 300 -18.27 24.12 -0.70
CA GLY A 300 -19.32 24.47 -1.68
C GLY A 300 -19.29 23.69 -3.01
N GLN A 301 -18.21 22.96 -3.32
CA GLN A 301 -18.04 22.19 -4.55
C GLN A 301 -17.98 20.68 -4.25
N GLY A 302 -17.79 19.89 -5.31
CA GLY A 302 -17.65 18.44 -5.26
C GLY A 302 -16.25 17.97 -4.86
N LYS A 303 -16.09 16.66 -4.91
CA LYS A 303 -14.83 15.95 -4.74
C LYS A 303 -14.05 15.94 -6.04
N CYS A 304 -12.74 16.04 -5.93
CA CYS A 304 -11.84 15.95 -7.06
C CYS A 304 -10.53 15.28 -6.64
N ILE A 305 -9.78 14.81 -7.64
CA ILE A 305 -8.45 14.22 -7.45
C ILE A 305 -7.36 15.09 -8.06
N ARG A 306 -6.15 14.97 -7.54
CA ARG A 306 -4.88 15.41 -8.14
C ARG A 306 -3.86 14.30 -7.98
N VAL A 307 -2.93 14.22 -8.93
CA VAL A 307 -1.87 13.21 -8.94
C VAL A 307 -0.53 13.91 -9.06
N TYR A 308 0.43 13.46 -8.27
CA TYR A 308 1.76 14.05 -8.18
C TYR A 308 2.81 12.98 -8.35
N ASN A 309 3.94 13.34 -8.95
CA ASN A 309 5.15 12.53 -8.88
C ASN A 309 5.69 12.56 -7.44
N THR A 310 6.01 11.40 -6.89
CA THR A 310 6.40 11.25 -5.48
C THR A 310 7.79 11.77 -5.18
N GLU A 311 8.69 11.73 -6.16
CA GLU A 311 10.08 12.18 -6.01
C GLU A 311 10.18 13.71 -6.10
N SER A 312 9.62 14.30 -7.16
CA SER A 312 9.71 15.74 -7.42
C SER A 312 8.63 16.58 -6.75
N GLY A 313 7.51 15.97 -6.36
CA GLY A 313 6.32 16.68 -5.88
C GLY A 313 5.60 17.50 -6.97
N GLU A 314 5.95 17.30 -8.24
CA GLU A 314 5.27 17.97 -9.35
C GLU A 314 3.93 17.31 -9.68
N ILE A 315 2.94 18.15 -9.97
CA ILE A 315 1.62 17.69 -10.42
C ILE A 315 1.74 17.16 -11.85
N ILE A 316 1.01 16.08 -12.15
CA ILE A 316 0.94 15.57 -13.53
C ILE A 316 0.31 16.62 -14.46
N PRO A 317 0.61 16.61 -15.77
CA PRO A 317 0.04 17.56 -16.73
C PRO A 317 -1.42 17.23 -17.12
N TYR A 318 -2.27 16.91 -16.14
CA TYR A 318 -3.70 16.70 -16.32
C TYR A 318 -4.49 17.35 -15.17
N GLU A 319 -5.30 18.34 -15.50
CA GLU A 319 -6.07 19.12 -14.53
C GLU A 319 -7.52 18.61 -14.46
N PHE A 320 -7.79 17.65 -13.58
CA PHE A 320 -9.13 17.05 -13.42
C PHE A 320 -10.25 18.09 -13.25
N HIS A 321 -10.01 19.11 -12.43
CA HIS A 321 -10.98 20.17 -12.15
C HIS A 321 -11.35 21.05 -13.35
N LYS A 322 -10.56 21.03 -14.43
CA LYS A 322 -10.87 21.74 -15.68
C LYS A 322 -11.57 20.85 -16.70
N ASN A 323 -11.37 19.54 -16.61
CA ASN A 323 -11.96 18.56 -17.52
C ASN A 323 -13.33 18.07 -17.03
N TYR A 324 -13.68 18.33 -15.76
CA TYR A 324 -14.95 17.94 -15.16
C TYR A 324 -15.59 19.14 -14.42
N PRO A 325 -16.91 19.35 -14.54
CA PRO A 325 -17.61 20.44 -13.84
C PRO A 325 -17.79 20.09 -12.36
N ILE A 326 -16.73 20.28 -11.55
CA ILE A 326 -16.68 19.86 -10.14
C ILE A 326 -17.69 20.58 -9.23
N ASP A 327 -18.40 21.59 -9.71
CA ASP A 327 -19.57 22.15 -9.05
C ASP A 327 -20.79 21.21 -9.12
N LYS A 328 -20.86 20.35 -10.15
CA LYS A 328 -21.99 19.44 -10.42
C LYS A 328 -21.65 17.95 -10.30
N VAL A 329 -20.38 17.58 -10.44
CA VAL A 329 -19.93 16.19 -10.37
C VAL A 329 -18.86 15.99 -9.30
N ASP A 330 -18.76 14.76 -8.81
CA ASP A 330 -17.65 14.28 -8.01
C ASP A 330 -16.73 13.42 -8.89
N VAL A 331 -15.42 13.67 -8.83
CA VAL A 331 -14.39 12.81 -9.44
C VAL A 331 -13.74 12.02 -8.31
N ILE A 332 -13.96 10.71 -8.30
CA ILE A 332 -13.63 9.82 -7.19
C ILE A 332 -12.62 8.77 -7.63
N PHE A 333 -11.57 8.58 -6.85
CA PHE A 333 -10.60 7.50 -7.07
C PHE A 333 -11.28 6.12 -7.02
N SER A 334 -10.89 5.22 -7.94
CA SER A 334 -11.32 3.82 -7.93
C SER A 334 -10.17 2.87 -7.62
N SER A 335 -9.14 2.83 -8.47
CA SER A 335 -7.98 1.96 -8.27
C SER A 335 -6.76 2.46 -9.02
N PHE A 336 -5.59 1.97 -8.60
CA PHE A 336 -4.41 1.92 -9.44
C PHE A 336 -4.23 0.50 -9.95
N ASP A 337 -4.10 0.36 -11.26
CA ASP A 337 -3.60 -0.85 -11.89
C ASP A 337 -2.19 -0.57 -12.42
N LYS A 338 -1.56 -1.56 -13.07
CA LYS A 338 -0.23 -1.38 -13.66
C LYS A 338 -0.22 -0.20 -14.63
N GLU A 339 0.48 0.87 -14.25
CA GLU A 339 0.64 2.11 -15.02
C GLU A 339 -0.66 2.83 -15.38
N VAL A 340 -1.73 2.58 -14.62
CA VAL A 340 -3.07 3.07 -14.93
C VAL A 340 -3.77 3.56 -13.67
N LEU A 341 -4.40 4.72 -13.76
CA LEU A 341 -5.34 5.24 -12.77
C LEU A 341 -6.77 5.04 -13.26
N ASN A 342 -7.60 4.36 -12.48
CA ASN A 342 -9.04 4.27 -12.70
C ASN A 342 -9.77 5.19 -11.72
N TYR A 343 -10.79 5.88 -12.20
CA TYR A 343 -11.63 6.77 -11.39
C TYR A 343 -13.06 6.80 -11.92
N GLU A 344 -14.00 7.20 -11.07
CA GLU A 344 -15.40 7.33 -11.41
C GLU A 344 -15.82 8.79 -11.34
N VAL A 345 -16.68 9.21 -12.26
CA VAL A 345 -17.32 10.52 -12.25
C VAL A 345 -18.79 10.32 -11.96
N LEU A 346 -19.24 10.88 -10.83
CA LEU A 346 -20.59 10.70 -10.31
C LEU A 346 -21.34 12.04 -10.25
N PRO A 347 -22.65 12.08 -10.54
CA PRO A 347 -23.42 13.30 -10.40
C PRO A 347 -23.61 13.63 -8.91
N ARG A 348 -23.46 14.91 -8.53
CA ARG A 348 -23.80 15.37 -7.17
C ARG A 348 -25.31 15.44 -6.94
N SER A 349 -26.08 15.61 -8.02
CA SER A 349 -27.54 15.54 -8.02
C SER A 349 -28.01 14.57 -9.08
N ALA A 350 -28.75 13.53 -8.67
CA ALA A 350 -29.27 12.52 -9.58
C ALA A 350 -30.26 13.08 -10.63
N SER A 351 -30.80 14.28 -10.41
CA SER A 351 -31.72 14.94 -11.35
C SER A 351 -31.01 15.80 -12.41
N ASP A 352 -29.72 16.09 -12.25
CA ASP A 352 -28.98 16.92 -13.21
C ASP A 352 -28.58 16.10 -14.44
N LYS A 353 -29.41 16.17 -15.48
CA LYS A 353 -29.15 15.51 -16.77
C LYS A 353 -28.07 16.21 -17.61
N SER A 354 -27.64 17.42 -17.24
CA SER A 354 -26.66 18.19 -18.03
C SER A 354 -25.24 17.62 -17.97
N VAL A 355 -24.97 16.72 -17.02
CA VAL A 355 -23.63 16.15 -16.80
C VAL A 355 -23.45 14.74 -17.39
N GLY A 356 -24.45 14.21 -18.11
CA GLY A 356 -24.47 12.81 -18.57
C GLY A 356 -23.23 12.40 -19.38
N GLU A 357 -22.63 13.31 -20.15
CA GLU A 357 -21.42 13.03 -20.92
C GLU A 357 -20.21 12.69 -20.02
N TYR A 358 -20.15 13.27 -18.82
CA TYR A 358 -19.06 13.06 -17.87
C TYR A 358 -19.26 11.80 -17.03
N ILE A 359 -20.50 11.42 -16.74
CA ILE A 359 -20.79 10.34 -15.79
C ILE A 359 -20.31 8.99 -16.32
N GLY A 360 -19.59 8.24 -15.48
CA GLY A 360 -19.14 6.89 -15.78
C GLY A 360 -17.76 6.58 -15.21
N ARG A 361 -17.20 5.46 -15.67
CA ARG A 361 -15.85 5.02 -15.33
C ARG A 361 -14.85 5.56 -16.33
N TRP A 362 -13.70 5.97 -15.83
CA TRP A 362 -12.64 6.58 -16.61
C TRP A 362 -11.31 5.95 -16.26
N GLN A 363 -10.43 5.96 -17.25
CA GLN A 363 -9.10 5.41 -17.15
C GLN A 363 -8.09 6.43 -17.66
N MET A 364 -7.00 6.63 -16.90
CA MET A 364 -5.87 7.46 -17.28
C MET A 364 -4.60 6.63 -17.31
N SER A 365 -3.86 6.71 -18.41
CA SER A 365 -2.49 6.15 -18.51
C SER A 365 -1.54 7.00 -17.67
N LEU A 366 -0.74 6.38 -16.80
CA LEU A 366 0.28 7.07 -16.00
C LEU A 366 1.59 7.31 -16.76
N LYS A 367 1.68 6.83 -18.01
CA LYS A 367 2.84 7.04 -18.90
C LYS A 367 2.72 8.33 -19.69
N ASP A 368 1.55 8.57 -20.28
CA ASP A 368 1.31 9.70 -21.19
C ASP A 368 0.13 10.58 -20.77
N PHE A 369 -0.50 10.28 -19.63
CA PHE A 369 -1.60 11.05 -19.03
C PHE A 369 -2.83 11.19 -19.92
N LYS A 370 -2.98 10.31 -20.92
CA LYS A 370 -4.18 10.24 -21.75
C LYS A 370 -5.33 9.60 -21.00
N VAL A 371 -6.52 10.18 -21.17
CA VAL A 371 -7.75 9.78 -20.52
C VAL A 371 -8.72 9.19 -21.54
N LYS A 372 -9.41 8.12 -21.17
CA LYS A 372 -10.54 7.55 -21.92
C LYS A 372 -11.68 7.16 -20.98
N LYS A 373 -12.90 7.25 -21.50
CA LYS A 373 -14.11 6.72 -20.86
C LYS A 373 -14.19 5.21 -21.14
N MET A 374 -14.63 4.44 -20.14
CA MET A 374 -14.71 2.97 -20.18
C MET A 374 -16.11 2.46 -20.49
#